data_AF-A0A2E7CS90-F1
#
_entry.id   AF-A0A2E7CS90-F1
#
_cell.length_a   1.000
_cell.length_b   1.000
_cell.length_c   1.000
_cell.angle_alpha   90.00
_cell.angle_beta   90.00
_cell.angle_gamma   90.00
#
_symmetry.space_group_name_H-M   'P 1'
#
loop_
_entity.id
_entity.type
_entity.pdbx_description
1 polymer ?
#
loop_
_entity_poly.entity_id
_entity_poly.type
_entity_poly.pdbx_seq_one_letter_code
_entity_poly.pdbx_strand_id
1 'polypeptide(L)'
;MYPYLRFVRVIISKRFKSKKDFNSQEEDTINLMVMPQDIDPFLELNNGRYVTLLDLGRFGFGVNVDITKFLKENNWSLTITGTFNNYRHRLRLFQRFQLKTKILGYDENWFYFFQKAVRNDKTYMASLVKFSFTSKNGIVLPNEVIKAMGEKYDPTKVDSWVKDFTKNQLFKK
;
A
#
# COMPACT_ATOMS: atom_id res chain seq x y z
N MET A 1 -4.77 -16.60 7.50
CA MET A 1 -3.52 -17.06 6.85
C MET A 1 -3.14 -16.13 5.70
N TYR A 2 -1.86 -15.77 5.61
CA TYR A 2 -1.33 -14.88 4.57
C TYR A 2 -1.14 -15.63 3.23
N PRO A 3 -1.43 -15.01 2.06
CA PRO A 3 -1.40 -15.70 0.77
C PRO A 3 0.02 -15.80 0.19
N TYR A 4 0.91 -16.56 0.84
CA TYR A 4 2.34 -16.65 0.49
C TYR A 4 2.61 -17.01 -0.97
N LEU A 5 1.84 -17.92 -1.57
CA LEU A 5 2.00 -18.27 -3.00
C LEU A 5 1.76 -17.07 -3.93
N ARG A 6 0.75 -16.24 -3.61
CA ARG A 6 0.47 -15.01 -4.37
C ARG A 6 1.55 -13.97 -4.15
N PHE A 7 2.02 -13.86 -2.90
CA PHE A 7 3.11 -12.97 -2.55
C PHE A 7 4.36 -13.29 -3.37
N VAL A 8 4.83 -14.54 -3.35
CA VAL A 8 5.99 -14.98 -4.14
C VAL A 8 5.78 -14.69 -5.64
N ARG A 9 4.59 -15.02 -6.19
CA ARG A 9 4.25 -14.72 -7.58
C ARG A 9 4.34 -13.23 -7.92
N VAL A 10 3.83 -12.35 -7.06
CA VAL A 10 3.87 -10.89 -7.26
C VAL A 10 5.32 -10.40 -7.23
N ILE A 11 6.12 -10.82 -6.24
CA ILE A 11 7.52 -10.43 -6.13
C ILE A 11 8.30 -10.84 -7.37
N ILE A 12 8.17 -12.10 -7.80
CA ILE A 12 8.84 -12.62 -9.00
C ILE A 12 8.39 -11.84 -10.23
N SER A 13 7.08 -11.63 -10.42
CA SER A 13 6.55 -10.87 -11.56
C SER A 13 7.05 -9.43 -11.63
N LYS A 14 7.31 -8.79 -10.48
CA LYS A 14 7.75 -7.39 -10.42
C LYS A 14 9.25 -7.25 -10.61
N ARG A 15 10.05 -8.23 -10.18
CA ARG A 15 11.50 -8.27 -10.41
C ARG A 15 11.88 -8.22 -11.89
N PHE A 16 11.03 -8.72 -12.78
CA PHE A 16 11.25 -8.70 -14.23
C PHE A 16 10.71 -7.46 -14.94
N LYS A 17 10.13 -6.49 -14.21
CA LYS A 17 9.69 -5.22 -14.78
C LYS A 17 10.74 -4.14 -14.56
N SER A 18 10.76 -3.14 -15.44
CA SER A 18 11.62 -1.96 -15.27
C SER A 18 11.36 -1.30 -13.92
N LYS A 19 12.46 -0.97 -13.21
CA LYS A 19 12.39 -0.24 -11.95
C LYS A 19 11.73 1.12 -12.16
N LYS A 20 10.90 1.52 -11.19
CA LYS A 20 10.25 2.82 -11.18
C LYS A 20 10.93 3.72 -10.16
N ASP A 21 10.94 5.01 -10.44
CA ASP A 21 11.33 6.01 -9.45
C ASP A 21 10.31 6.05 -8.30
N PHE A 22 10.79 6.18 -7.07
CA PHE A 22 9.96 6.30 -5.87
C PHE A 22 9.03 7.51 -5.93
N ASN A 23 9.49 8.59 -6.57
CA ASN A 23 8.72 9.82 -6.79
C ASN A 23 7.75 9.75 -7.97
N SER A 24 7.73 8.64 -8.70
CA SER A 24 6.79 8.47 -9.80
C SER A 24 5.35 8.50 -9.27
N GLN A 25 4.56 9.45 -9.77
CA GLN A 25 3.13 9.57 -9.49
C GLN A 25 2.29 8.50 -10.20
N GLU A 26 2.93 7.53 -10.85
CA GLU A 26 2.29 6.45 -11.58
C GLU A 26 1.69 5.40 -10.65
N GLU A 27 0.53 4.88 -11.04
CA GLU A 27 -0.09 3.74 -10.36
C GLU A 27 0.63 2.43 -10.76
N ASP A 28 1.05 1.64 -9.78
CA ASP A 28 1.47 0.26 -10.00
C ASP A 28 0.26 -0.67 -9.97
N THR A 29 0.17 -1.56 -10.96
CA THR A 29 -0.97 -2.48 -11.10
C THR A 29 -0.52 -3.94 -10.95
N ILE A 30 -1.26 -4.71 -10.17
CA ILE A 30 -1.19 -6.19 -10.14
C ILE A 30 -2.55 -6.79 -10.48
N ASN A 31 -2.52 -7.89 -11.22
CA ASN A 31 -3.73 -8.64 -11.57
C ASN A 31 -3.93 -9.79 -10.59
N LEU A 32 -5.13 -9.88 -10.01
CA LEU A 32 -5.50 -10.91 -9.04
C LEU A 32 -6.84 -11.55 -9.42
N MET A 33 -7.12 -12.68 -8.78
CA MET A 33 -8.41 -13.38 -8.89
C MET A 33 -8.84 -13.81 -7.49
N VAL A 34 -10.14 -13.74 -7.21
CA VAL A 34 -10.73 -14.27 -5.97
C VAL A 34 -10.68 -15.79 -6.01
N MET A 35 -10.05 -16.41 -5.01
CA MET A 35 -9.96 -17.87 -4.87
C MET A 35 -10.79 -18.36 -3.66
N PRO A 36 -11.03 -19.68 -3.52
CA PRO A 36 -11.83 -20.22 -2.43
C PRO A 36 -11.36 -19.83 -1.02
N GLN A 37 -10.07 -19.61 -0.79
CA GLN A 37 -9.54 -19.18 0.51
C GLN A 37 -9.75 -17.69 0.84
N ASP A 38 -10.29 -16.92 -0.11
CA ASP A 38 -10.53 -15.50 0.04
C ASP A 38 -11.98 -15.17 0.41
N ILE A 39 -12.90 -16.10 0.19
CA ILE A 39 -14.34 -15.88 0.37
C ILE A 39 -14.76 -16.08 1.82
N ASP A 40 -15.81 -15.37 2.22
CA ASP A 40 -16.51 -15.54 3.48
C ASP A 40 -17.78 -16.42 3.31
N PRO A 41 -18.55 -16.70 4.40
CA PRO A 41 -19.78 -17.49 4.31
C PRO A 41 -20.86 -16.93 3.37
N PHE A 42 -20.77 -15.66 2.95
CA PHE A 42 -21.67 -15.05 1.98
C PHE A 42 -21.22 -15.24 0.53
N LEU A 43 -20.19 -16.06 0.29
CA LEU A 43 -19.59 -16.31 -1.03
C LEU A 43 -19.00 -15.05 -1.69
N GLU A 44 -18.61 -14.09 -0.86
CA GLU A 44 -18.03 -12.82 -1.27
C GLU A 44 -16.61 -12.70 -0.75
N LEU A 45 -15.79 -11.90 -1.43
CA LEU A 45 -14.44 -11.60 -0.98
C LEU A 45 -14.52 -10.97 0.41
N ASN A 46 -13.94 -11.65 1.39
CA ASN A 46 -13.97 -11.23 2.78
C ASN A 46 -13.38 -9.80 2.93
N ASN A 47 -14.04 -8.96 3.73
CA ASN A 47 -13.63 -7.56 3.92
C ASN A 47 -12.20 -7.41 4.46
N GLY A 48 -11.77 -8.27 5.39
CA GLY A 48 -10.40 -8.31 5.90
C GLY A 48 -9.41 -8.83 4.85
N ARG A 49 -9.86 -9.74 3.98
CA ARG A 49 -9.05 -10.24 2.86
C ARG A 49 -8.69 -9.15 1.86
N TYR A 50 -9.55 -8.14 1.63
CA TYR A 50 -9.15 -6.98 0.83
C TYR A 50 -7.86 -6.35 1.37
N VAL A 51 -7.79 -6.08 2.67
CA VAL A 51 -6.62 -5.43 3.28
C VAL A 51 -5.36 -6.27 3.12
N THR A 52 -5.47 -7.59 3.31
CA THR A 52 -4.36 -8.52 3.05
C THR A 52 -3.92 -8.53 1.58
N LEU A 53 -4.86 -8.39 0.64
CA LEU A 53 -4.51 -8.33 -0.78
C LEU A 53 -3.90 -6.98 -1.15
N LEU A 54 -4.27 -5.89 -0.47
CA LEU A 54 -3.63 -4.58 -0.60
C LEU A 54 -2.15 -4.63 -0.22
N ASP A 55 -1.76 -5.44 0.78
CA ASP A 55 -0.34 -5.67 1.11
C ASP A 55 0.45 -6.16 -0.10
N LEU A 56 -0.10 -7.08 -0.89
CA LEU A 56 0.57 -7.60 -2.08
C LEU A 56 0.89 -6.49 -3.08
N GLY A 57 -0.01 -5.52 -3.24
CA GLY A 57 0.23 -4.33 -4.06
C GLY A 57 1.37 -3.47 -3.53
N ARG A 58 1.41 -3.24 -2.21
CA ARG A 58 2.48 -2.46 -1.57
C ARG A 58 3.85 -3.14 -1.68
N PHE A 59 3.90 -4.45 -1.47
CA PHE A 59 5.13 -5.22 -1.66
C PHE A 59 5.57 -5.22 -3.13
N GLY A 60 4.62 -5.36 -4.07
CA GLY A 60 4.91 -5.26 -5.50
C GLY A 60 5.48 -3.89 -5.88
N PHE A 61 4.91 -2.80 -5.36
CA PHE A 61 5.43 -1.45 -5.51
C PHE A 61 6.85 -1.33 -4.91
N GLY A 62 7.04 -1.80 -3.69
CA GLY A 62 8.33 -1.77 -2.99
C GLY A 62 9.48 -2.45 -3.76
N VAL A 63 9.18 -3.54 -4.47
CA VAL A 63 10.17 -4.19 -5.36
C VAL A 63 10.55 -3.29 -6.54
N ASN A 64 9.59 -2.58 -7.14
CA ASN A 64 9.86 -1.70 -8.28
C ASN A 64 10.75 -0.51 -7.91
N VAL A 65 10.65 -0.01 -6.68
CA VAL A 65 11.39 1.16 -6.17
C VAL A 65 12.62 0.80 -5.34
N ASP A 66 13.00 -0.48 -5.30
CA ASP A 66 14.14 -1.01 -4.53
C ASP A 66 14.12 -0.67 -3.02
N ILE A 67 12.92 -0.54 -2.43
CA ILE A 67 12.76 -0.17 -1.02
C ILE A 67 13.41 -1.17 -0.08
N THR A 68 13.54 -2.43 -0.52
CA THR A 68 14.12 -3.52 0.29
C THR A 68 15.58 -3.24 0.62
N LYS A 69 16.36 -2.74 -0.35
CA LYS A 69 17.77 -2.39 -0.14
C LYS A 69 17.87 -1.22 0.83
N PHE A 70 17.09 -0.17 0.61
CA PHE A 70 17.03 1.01 1.46
C PHE A 70 16.68 0.69 2.92
N LEU A 71 15.66 -0.15 3.14
CA LEU A 71 15.26 -0.60 4.48
C LEU A 71 16.39 -1.38 5.17
N LYS A 72 17.07 -2.27 4.43
CA LYS A 72 18.17 -3.07 4.98
C LYS A 72 19.38 -2.20 5.36
N GLU A 73 19.78 -1.27 4.51
CA GLU A 73 20.93 -0.38 4.75
C GLU A 73 20.72 0.51 5.97
N ASN A 74 19.48 0.97 6.20
CA ASN A 74 19.13 1.81 7.34
C ASN A 74 18.68 1.02 8.59
N ASN A 75 18.61 -0.31 8.52
CA ASN A 75 18.03 -1.17 9.56
C ASN A 75 16.60 -0.74 9.96
N TRP A 76 15.80 -0.40 8.96
CA TRP A 76 14.41 0.04 9.11
C TRP A 76 13.42 -1.03 8.66
N SER A 77 12.19 -0.86 9.10
CA SER A 77 11.02 -1.65 8.73
C SER A 77 9.83 -0.73 8.44
N LEU A 78 8.75 -1.29 7.90
CA LEU A 78 7.52 -0.55 7.63
C LEU A 78 6.41 -1.00 8.58
N THR A 79 5.61 -0.04 9.04
CA THR A 79 4.42 -0.31 9.84
C THR A 79 3.22 0.47 9.32
N ILE A 80 2.05 -0.13 9.36
CA ILE A 80 0.79 0.53 9.01
C ILE A 80 0.22 1.16 10.28
N THR A 81 -0.05 2.46 10.23
CA THR A 81 -0.54 3.23 11.38
C THR A 81 -2.02 3.62 11.25
N GLY A 82 -2.62 3.37 10.08
CA GLY A 82 -4.05 3.50 9.88
C GLY A 82 -4.47 3.17 8.46
N THR A 83 -5.70 2.71 8.29
CA THR A 83 -6.29 2.50 6.95
C THR A 83 -7.73 2.99 6.95
N PHE A 84 -8.11 3.74 5.93
CA PHE A 84 -9.48 4.18 5.68
C PHE A 84 -10.03 3.43 4.48
N ASN A 85 -10.90 2.47 4.72
CA ASN A 85 -11.39 1.53 3.72
C ASN A 85 -12.83 1.87 3.32
N ASN A 86 -13.05 2.06 2.02
CA ASN A 86 -14.37 2.28 1.45
C ASN A 86 -14.72 1.11 0.52
N TYR A 87 -15.85 0.45 0.79
CA TYR A 87 -16.34 -0.69 0.02
C TYR A 87 -17.58 -0.26 -0.76
N ARG A 88 -17.58 -0.49 -2.08
CA ARG A 88 -18.66 -0.07 -2.99
C ARG A 88 -19.36 -1.24 -3.66
N HIS A 89 -18.59 -2.24 -4.09
CA HIS A 89 -19.12 -3.40 -4.82
C HIS A 89 -18.50 -4.70 -4.31
N ARG A 90 -19.19 -5.81 -4.52
CA ARG A 90 -18.82 -7.14 -4.02
C ARG A 90 -18.10 -7.95 -5.10
N LEU A 91 -16.90 -8.42 -4.80
CA LEU A 91 -16.18 -9.39 -5.64
C LEU A 91 -16.57 -10.82 -5.22
N ARG A 92 -16.84 -11.67 -6.19
CA ARG A 92 -17.22 -13.08 -5.98
C ARG A 92 -16.13 -14.03 -6.46
N LEU A 93 -16.27 -15.30 -6.09
CA LEU A 93 -15.36 -16.38 -6.46
C LEU A 93 -15.01 -16.36 -7.96
N PHE A 94 -13.72 -16.58 -8.26
CA PHE A 94 -13.12 -16.60 -9.60
C PHE A 94 -13.22 -15.30 -10.42
N GLN A 95 -13.73 -14.22 -9.84
CA GLN A 95 -13.69 -12.92 -10.50
C GLN A 95 -12.26 -12.37 -10.48
N ARG A 96 -11.78 -11.98 -11.66
CA ARG A 96 -10.52 -11.26 -11.83
C ARG A 96 -10.72 -9.78 -11.53
N PHE A 97 -9.72 -9.17 -10.94
CA PHE A 97 -9.68 -7.74 -10.66
C PHE A 97 -8.24 -7.24 -10.67
N GLN A 98 -8.10 -5.92 -10.79
CA GLN A 98 -6.83 -5.22 -10.74
C GLN A 98 -6.71 -4.56 -9.37
N LEU A 99 -5.55 -4.73 -8.75
CA LEU A 99 -5.17 -3.91 -7.62
C LEU A 99 -4.22 -2.84 -8.11
N LYS A 100 -4.63 -1.59 -7.98
CA LYS A 100 -3.84 -0.40 -8.30
C LYS A 100 -3.30 0.21 -7.03
N THR A 101 -2.01 0.49 -6.99
CA THR A 101 -1.29 1.03 -5.82
C THR A 101 -0.51 2.26 -6.24
N LYS A 102 -0.70 3.36 -5.52
CA LYS A 102 -0.03 4.63 -5.77
C LYS A 102 0.47 5.21 -4.46
N ILE A 103 1.69 5.73 -4.44
CA ILE A 103 2.16 6.56 -3.32
C ILE A 103 1.62 7.98 -3.51
N LEU A 104 0.99 8.53 -2.48
CA LEU A 104 0.51 9.93 -2.51
C LEU A 104 1.56 10.91 -2.00
N GLY A 105 2.55 10.41 -1.26
CA GLY A 105 3.60 11.23 -0.64
C GLY A 105 3.60 11.09 0.88
N TYR A 106 4.03 12.14 1.55
CA TYR A 106 4.18 12.21 3.01
C TYR A 106 3.83 13.60 3.54
N ASP A 107 3.45 13.65 4.82
CA ASP A 107 3.36 14.89 5.59
C ASP A 107 4.52 14.97 6.61
N GLU A 108 4.34 15.73 7.68
CA GLU A 108 5.34 15.87 8.74
C GLU A 108 5.55 14.58 9.55
N ASN A 109 4.56 13.68 9.57
CA ASN A 109 4.49 12.56 10.50
C ASN A 109 4.40 11.20 9.80
N TRP A 110 3.77 11.12 8.63
CA TRP A 110 3.34 9.87 8.00
C TRP A 110 3.54 9.87 6.49
N PHE A 111 3.62 8.66 5.94
CA PHE A 111 3.54 8.40 4.50
C PHE A 111 2.17 7.83 4.13
N TYR A 112 1.78 8.02 2.87
CA TYR A 112 0.45 7.67 2.38
C TYR A 112 0.49 6.87 1.08
N PHE A 113 -0.19 5.72 1.08
CA PHE A 113 -0.57 5.02 -0.15
C PHE A 113 -2.06 5.21 -0.42
N PHE A 114 -2.41 5.30 -1.69
CA PHE A 114 -3.76 5.14 -2.18
C PHE A 114 -3.86 3.88 -3.02
N GLN A 115 -4.83 3.04 -2.67
CA GLN A 115 -5.01 1.75 -3.34
C GLN A 115 -6.46 1.52 -3.74
N LYS A 116 -6.66 0.90 -4.90
CA LYS A 116 -7.98 0.59 -5.46
C LYS A 116 -8.03 -0.85 -5.93
N ALA A 117 -9.12 -1.54 -5.63
CA ALA A 117 -9.52 -2.75 -6.32
C ALA A 117 -10.49 -2.36 -7.45
N VAL A 118 -10.10 -2.62 -8.70
CA VAL A 118 -10.83 -2.21 -9.91
C VAL A 118 -11.18 -3.43 -10.74
N ARG A 119 -12.41 -3.49 -11.24
CA ARG A 119 -12.86 -4.51 -12.21
C ARG A 119 -13.83 -3.87 -13.19
N ASN A 120 -13.62 -4.11 -14.49
CA ASN A 120 -14.44 -3.54 -15.58
C ASN A 120 -14.62 -2.02 -15.40
N ASP A 121 -13.50 -1.32 -15.16
CA ASP A 121 -13.42 0.14 -14.94
C ASP A 121 -14.24 0.69 -13.75
N LYS A 122 -14.80 -0.20 -12.92
CA LYS A 122 -15.49 0.16 -11.68
C LYS A 122 -14.57 -0.06 -10.49
N THR A 123 -14.58 0.89 -9.56
CA THR A 123 -13.87 0.76 -8.28
C THR A 123 -14.76 0.00 -7.30
N TYR A 124 -14.30 -1.20 -6.89
CA TYR A 124 -15.00 -2.06 -5.95
C TYR A 124 -14.66 -1.71 -4.50
N MET A 125 -13.40 -1.37 -4.26
CA MET A 125 -12.88 -0.96 -2.96
C MET A 125 -11.78 0.06 -3.16
N ALA A 126 -11.71 1.07 -2.29
CA ALA A 126 -10.63 2.04 -2.22
C ALA A 126 -10.12 2.14 -0.77
N SER A 127 -8.81 2.33 -0.63
CA SER A 127 -8.14 2.43 0.66
C SER A 127 -7.12 3.56 0.65
N LEU A 128 -7.23 4.45 1.64
CA LEU A 128 -6.15 5.34 2.02
C LEU A 128 -5.38 4.68 3.17
N VAL A 129 -4.10 4.40 2.94
CA VAL A 129 -3.24 3.65 3.86
C VAL A 129 -2.16 4.57 4.38
N LYS A 130 -2.17 4.80 5.68
CA LYS A 130 -1.19 5.57 6.43
C LYS A 130 -0.12 4.62 6.97
N PHE A 131 1.14 4.92 6.71
CA PHE A 131 2.25 4.09 7.14
C PHE A 131 3.45 4.91 7.60
N SER A 132 4.36 4.24 8.29
CA SER A 132 5.60 4.83 8.79
C SER A 132 6.75 3.86 8.63
N PHE A 133 7.96 4.41 8.62
CA PHE A 133 9.19 3.66 8.83
C PHE A 133 9.43 3.52 10.34
N THR A 134 10.07 2.42 10.73
CA THR A 134 10.43 2.12 12.12
C THR A 134 11.86 1.60 12.20
N SER A 135 12.58 2.00 13.22
CA SER A 135 13.89 1.47 13.61
C SER A 135 13.78 0.76 14.96
N LYS A 136 14.91 0.22 15.45
CA LYS A 136 15.02 -0.29 16.83
C LYS A 136 14.66 0.75 17.91
N ASN A 137 14.75 2.05 17.58
CA ASN A 137 14.47 3.16 18.50
C ASN A 137 13.03 3.67 18.38
N GLY A 138 12.19 3.07 17.52
CA GLY A 138 10.80 3.47 17.31
C GLY A 138 10.54 4.07 15.92
N ILE A 139 9.54 4.94 15.83
CA ILE A 139 9.08 5.56 14.57
C ILE A 139 10.16 6.48 14.00
N VAL A 140 10.42 6.36 12.70
CA VAL A 140 11.31 7.22 11.92
C VAL A 140 10.46 8.21 11.14
N LEU A 141 10.69 9.52 11.33
CA LEU A 141 9.88 10.57 10.73
C LEU A 141 10.18 10.75 9.23
N PRO A 142 9.21 11.21 8.43
CA PRO A 142 9.41 11.46 6.99
C PRO A 142 10.62 12.35 6.66
N ASN A 143 10.90 13.37 7.47
CA ASN A 143 12.12 14.19 7.35
C ASN A 143 13.40 13.34 7.27
N GLU A 144 13.56 12.38 8.20
CA GLU A 144 14.75 11.53 8.27
C GLU A 144 14.81 10.56 7.09
N VAL A 145 13.66 9.97 6.75
CA VAL A 145 13.55 9.03 5.62
C VAL A 145 13.91 9.70 4.30
N ILE A 146 13.35 10.88 4.03
CA ILE A 146 13.56 11.60 2.76
C ILE A 146 15.00 12.10 2.64
N LYS A 147 15.59 12.57 3.75
CA LYS A 147 17.04 12.88 3.78
C LYS A 147 17.89 11.65 3.51
N ALA A 148 17.54 10.49 4.08
CA ALA A 148 18.25 9.24 3.82
C ALA A 148 18.10 8.76 2.37
N MET A 149 17.00 9.11 1.70
CA MET A 149 16.82 8.91 0.25
C MET A 149 17.63 9.89 -0.61
N GLY A 150 18.29 10.89 -0.01
CA GLY A 150 19.06 11.91 -0.72
C GLY A 150 18.20 13.00 -1.36
N GLU A 151 16.94 13.12 -0.95
CA GLU A 151 15.98 14.05 -1.54
C GLU A 151 15.73 15.28 -0.67
N LYS A 152 15.26 16.35 -1.30
CA LYS A 152 14.85 17.57 -0.59
C LYS A 152 13.50 17.33 0.10
N TYR A 153 13.52 17.39 1.43
CA TYR A 153 12.31 17.31 2.25
C TYR A 153 11.31 18.41 1.92
N ASP A 154 10.08 18.01 1.58
CA ASP A 154 8.96 18.91 1.28
C ASP A 154 7.62 18.27 1.67
N PRO A 155 7.14 18.52 2.92
CA PRO A 155 5.89 17.94 3.43
C PRO A 155 4.63 18.62 2.87
N THR A 156 4.78 19.61 2.00
CA THR A 156 3.65 20.31 1.37
C THR A 156 3.09 19.57 0.15
N LYS A 157 3.80 18.54 -0.32
CA LYS A 157 3.46 17.79 -1.55
C LYS A 157 2.31 16.78 -1.41
N VAL A 158 1.63 16.71 -0.28
CA VAL A 158 0.42 15.88 -0.10
C VAL A 158 -0.82 16.74 -0.17
N ASP A 159 -1.77 16.31 -1.00
CA ASP A 159 -3.06 16.96 -1.19
C ASP A 159 -3.81 17.17 0.14
N SER A 160 -4.51 18.30 0.26
CA SER A 160 -5.26 18.68 1.47
C SER A 160 -6.27 17.63 1.91
N TRP A 161 -6.98 16.99 0.96
CA TRP A 161 -7.99 15.98 1.29
C TRP A 161 -7.40 14.78 2.06
N VAL A 162 -6.15 14.40 1.80
CA VAL A 162 -5.48 13.31 2.53
C VAL A 162 -5.27 13.68 3.99
N LYS A 163 -4.89 14.94 4.24
CA LYS A 163 -4.70 15.48 5.58
C LYS A 163 -6.03 15.53 6.33
N ASP A 164 -7.09 15.98 5.66
CA ASP A 164 -8.42 16.08 6.26
C ASP A 164 -8.98 14.71 6.67
N PHE A 165 -8.83 13.69 5.82
CA PHE A 165 -9.26 12.32 6.15
C PHE A 165 -8.46 11.71 7.31
N THR A 166 -7.19 12.07 7.46
CA THR A 166 -6.29 11.45 8.44
C THR A 166 -6.10 12.26 9.73
N LYS A 167 -6.71 13.46 9.80
CA LYS A 167 -6.70 14.35 10.97
C LYS A 167 -7.34 13.71 12.20
N ASN A 168 -8.35 12.86 12.00
CA ASN A 168 -9.05 12.19 13.09
C ASN A 168 -8.20 11.02 13.62
N GLN A 169 -7.57 11.23 14.78
CA GLN A 169 -6.86 10.18 15.49
C GLN A 169 -7.84 9.46 16.44
N LEU A 170 -8.09 8.19 16.17
CA LEU A 170 -8.90 7.34 17.07
C LEU A 170 -8.19 7.05 18.39
N PHE A 171 -6.86 7.00 18.37
CA PHE A 171 -6.02 6.87 19.54
C PHE A 171 -5.39 8.22 19.84
N LYS A 172 -5.73 8.80 21.00
CA LYS A 172 -4.98 9.93 21.54
C LYS A 172 -3.67 9.41 22.12
N LYS A 173 -2.60 10.20 21.97
CA LYS A 173 -1.35 9.97 22.71
C LYS A 173 -1.56 10.17 24.20
#